data_AF-A0A133Y422-F1
#
_entry.id   AF-A0A133Y422-F1
#
_cell.length_a   1.000
_cell.length_b   1.000
_cell.length_c   1.000
_cell.angle_alpha   90.00
_cell.angle_beta   90.00
_cell.angle_gamma   90.00
#
_symmetry.space_group_name_H-M   'P 1'
#
loop_
_entity.id
_entity.type
_entity.pdbx_description
1 polymer ?
#
loop_
_entity_poly.entity_id
_entity_poly.type
_entity_poly.pdbx_seq_one_letter_code
_entity_poly.pdbx_strand_id
1 'polypeptide(L)'
;GTIAPKDITPIFTDKIINQIQPTCLFEGFMDFLSFLSMKEEVTNACIVLNSVSNTAKAIRYMNAQGISFIRTFLDNDDAGRRAVQEFAGAGFHVEDMSIHYKDFKDLNEFHVSRMRKQEQQKVQERTRMSVKEQNQNMKSKQVKHKMR
;
A
#
# COMPACT_ATOMS: atom_id res chain seq x y z
N GLY A 1 6.99 -32.06 -3.88
CA GLY A 1 6.95 -30.93 -2.93
C GLY A 1 5.51 -30.65 -2.60
N THR A 2 5.10 -30.88 -1.36
CA THR A 2 3.76 -30.55 -0.87
C THR A 2 3.76 -29.09 -0.46
N ILE A 3 3.28 -28.22 -1.34
CA ILE A 3 2.86 -26.87 -0.96
C ILE A 3 1.48 -27.07 -0.34
N ALA A 4 1.37 -26.98 0.99
CA ALA A 4 0.07 -26.89 1.65
C ALA A 4 -0.76 -25.79 0.95
N PRO A 5 -2.05 -26.00 0.67
CA PRO A 5 -2.84 -24.98 -0.01
C PRO A 5 -2.75 -23.68 0.77
N LYS A 6 -2.32 -22.60 0.11
CA LYS A 6 -2.29 -21.26 0.70
C LYS A 6 -3.70 -20.98 1.23
N ASP A 7 -3.85 -20.70 2.51
CA ASP A 7 -5.14 -20.42 3.14
C ASP A 7 -5.30 -18.93 3.43
N ILE A 8 -6.47 -18.46 3.87
CA ILE A 8 -6.63 -17.06 4.28
C ILE A 8 -5.93 -16.81 5.63
N THR A 9 -5.45 -15.59 5.87
CA THR A 9 -4.85 -15.19 7.15
C THR A 9 -5.59 -14.01 7.76
N PRO A 10 -6.44 -14.24 8.78
CA PRO A 10 -7.01 -13.17 9.59
C PRO A 10 -5.95 -12.52 10.48
N ILE A 11 -5.92 -11.20 10.52
CA ILE A 11 -5.03 -10.38 11.35
C ILE A 11 -5.89 -9.36 12.09
N PHE A 12 -6.16 -9.63 13.36
CA PHE A 12 -6.88 -8.70 14.21
C PHE A 12 -5.90 -7.72 14.85
N THR A 13 -6.25 -6.44 14.84
CA THR A 13 -5.58 -5.47 15.70
C THR A 13 -6.34 -5.47 17.04
N ASP A 14 -5.64 -5.62 18.16
CA ASP A 14 -6.24 -5.60 19.51
C ASP A 14 -6.98 -4.28 19.82
N LYS A 15 -6.82 -3.29 18.94
CA LYS A 15 -7.49 -2.00 18.89
C LYS A 15 -8.63 -1.98 17.87
N ILE A 16 -9.58 -2.91 17.92
CA ILE A 16 -10.88 -2.69 17.25
C ILE A 16 -11.64 -1.66 18.08
N ILE A 17 -11.28 -0.38 17.90
CA ILE A 17 -11.85 0.74 18.69
C ILE A 17 -13.27 1.05 18.22
N ASN A 18 -13.60 0.73 16.96
CA ASN A 18 -14.88 1.07 16.32
C ASN A 18 -15.40 -0.07 15.44
N GLN A 19 -16.57 -0.61 15.78
CA GLN A 19 -17.28 -1.64 14.98
C GLN A 19 -17.75 -1.15 13.59
N ILE A 20 -17.52 0.13 13.27
CA ILE A 20 -17.96 0.78 12.02
C ILE A 20 -16.85 0.74 10.95
N GLN A 21 -15.61 0.44 11.33
CA GLN A 21 -14.49 0.47 10.38
C GLN A 21 -14.50 -0.75 9.45
N PRO A 22 -14.23 -0.58 8.14
CA PRO A 22 -14.18 -1.69 7.21
C PRO A 22 -13.03 -2.64 7.55
N THR A 23 -13.20 -3.93 7.27
CA THR A 23 -12.10 -4.89 7.29
C THR A 23 -11.27 -4.73 6.02
N CYS A 24 -9.97 -4.51 6.18
CA CYS A 24 -9.05 -4.41 5.05
C CYS A 24 -8.74 -5.81 4.51
N LEU A 25 -8.93 -6.02 3.22
CA LEU A 25 -8.69 -7.29 2.55
C LEU A 25 -7.57 -7.14 1.53
N PHE A 26 -6.49 -7.92 1.67
CA PHE A 26 -5.32 -7.86 0.80
C PHE A 26 -5.19 -9.14 -0.02
N GLU A 27 -4.73 -9.03 -1.26
CA GLU A 27 -4.45 -10.21 -2.09
C GLU A 27 -3.25 -11.01 -1.55
N GLY A 28 -2.14 -10.32 -1.28
CA GLY A 28 -0.92 -10.92 -0.76
C GLY A 28 -0.35 -10.23 0.49
N PHE A 29 0.61 -10.89 1.13
CA PHE A 29 1.32 -10.33 2.29
C PHE A 29 2.16 -9.09 1.95
N MET A 30 2.70 -9.00 0.73
CA MET A 30 3.50 -7.83 0.33
C MET A 30 2.66 -6.55 0.28
N ASP A 31 1.40 -6.65 -0.13
CA ASP A 31 0.45 -5.52 -0.12
C ASP A 31 0.11 -5.12 1.31
N PHE A 32 -0.14 -6.11 2.18
CA PHE A 32 -0.37 -5.87 3.60
C PHE A 32 0.81 -5.14 4.26
N LEU A 33 2.05 -5.60 4.04
CA LEU A 33 3.24 -4.94 4.60
C LEU A 33 3.48 -3.54 4.01
N SER A 34 3.18 -3.35 2.73
CA SER A 34 3.22 -2.04 2.09
C SER A 34 2.20 -1.09 2.72
N PHE A 35 0.98 -1.57 2.99
CA PHE A 35 -0.04 -0.82 3.69
C PHE A 35 0.40 -0.40 5.09
N LEU A 36 0.95 -1.33 5.89
CA LEU A 36 1.49 -1.02 7.22
C LEU A 36 2.59 0.07 7.14
N SER A 37 3.45 -0.02 6.13
CA SER A 37 4.55 0.94 5.92
C SER A 37 4.07 2.34 5.53
N MET A 38 2.83 2.48 5.04
CA MET A 38 2.25 3.76 4.63
C MET A 38 1.37 4.42 5.70
N LYS A 39 0.99 3.71 6.76
CA LYS A 39 0.04 4.18 7.77
C LYS A 39 0.75 4.50 9.08
N GLU A 40 0.42 5.65 9.67
CA GLU A 40 0.90 6.01 11.01
C GLU A 40 0.26 5.13 12.10
N GLU A 41 -1.03 4.81 11.94
CA GLU A 41 -1.74 3.85 12.79
C GLU A 41 -2.68 2.98 11.94
N VAL A 42 -2.78 1.69 12.29
CA VAL A 42 -3.71 0.75 11.69
C VAL A 42 -4.69 0.28 12.75
N THR A 43 -5.94 0.73 12.62
CA THR A 43 -7.05 0.40 13.54
C THR A 43 -8.07 -0.54 12.92
N ASN A 44 -7.86 -0.94 11.67
CA ASN A 44 -8.75 -1.84 10.95
C ASN A 44 -8.38 -3.29 11.26
N ALA A 45 -9.38 -4.17 11.31
CA ALA A 45 -9.15 -5.59 11.13
C ALA A 45 -8.65 -5.85 9.71
N CYS A 46 -7.75 -6.82 9.53
CA CYS A 46 -7.14 -7.14 8.25
C CYS A 46 -7.31 -8.63 7.94
N ILE A 47 -7.45 -8.96 6.66
CA ILE A 47 -7.43 -10.33 6.16
C ILE A 47 -6.51 -10.35 4.93
N VAL A 48 -5.62 -11.33 4.86
CA VAL A 48 -4.78 -11.59 3.68
C VAL A 48 -5.30 -12.85 3.00
N LEU A 49 -5.67 -12.74 1.72
CA LEU A 49 -6.20 -13.87 0.94
C LEU A 49 -5.11 -14.90 0.60
N ASN A 50 -3.86 -14.47 0.46
CA ASN A 50 -2.72 -15.22 -0.09
C ASN A 50 -2.83 -15.62 -1.57
N SER A 51 -4.00 -15.37 -2.17
CA SER A 51 -4.36 -15.53 -3.58
C SER A 51 -5.86 -15.26 -3.74
N VAL A 52 -6.30 -14.62 -4.82
CA VAL A 52 -7.73 -14.48 -5.16
C VAL A 52 -8.44 -15.82 -5.35
N SER A 53 -7.71 -16.93 -5.53
CA SER A 53 -8.30 -18.28 -5.50
C SER A 53 -8.97 -18.63 -4.15
N ASN A 54 -8.68 -17.89 -3.08
CA ASN A 54 -9.29 -18.06 -1.76
C ASN A 54 -10.52 -17.17 -1.51
N THR A 55 -11.00 -16.43 -2.53
CA THR A 55 -12.15 -15.51 -2.41
C THR A 55 -13.38 -16.19 -1.80
N ALA A 56 -13.77 -17.37 -2.32
CA ALA A 56 -14.91 -18.12 -1.79
C ALA A 56 -14.74 -18.52 -0.30
N LYS A 57 -13.51 -18.87 0.12
CA LYS A 57 -13.24 -19.18 1.54
C LYS A 57 -13.33 -17.93 2.41
N ALA A 58 -12.78 -16.81 1.94
CA ALA A 58 -12.82 -15.54 2.64
C ALA A 58 -14.27 -15.05 2.83
N ILE A 59 -15.10 -15.15 1.79
CA ILE A 59 -16.55 -14.85 1.86
C ILE A 59 -17.21 -15.66 2.97
N ARG A 60 -17.02 -17.00 2.98
CA ARG A 60 -17.61 -17.88 3.99
C ARG A 60 -17.15 -17.53 5.40
N TYR A 61 -15.85 -17.27 5.57
CA TYR A 61 -15.27 -16.87 6.84
C TYR A 61 -15.88 -15.55 7.34
N MET A 62 -15.85 -14.50 6.51
CA MET A 62 -16.34 -13.18 6.89
C MET A 62 -17.84 -13.17 7.21
N ASN A 63 -18.66 -13.91 6.44
CA ASN A 63 -20.08 -14.08 6.75
C ASN A 63 -20.30 -14.75 8.11
N ALA A 64 -19.52 -15.79 8.44
CA ALA A 64 -19.61 -16.44 9.74
C ALA A 64 -19.18 -15.53 10.90
N GLN A 65 -18.35 -14.51 10.63
CA GLN A 65 -17.95 -13.48 11.60
C GLN A 65 -18.88 -12.26 11.61
N GLY A 66 -19.93 -12.23 10.78
CA GLY A 66 -20.84 -11.08 10.66
C GLY A 66 -20.20 -9.84 10.01
N ILE A 67 -19.08 -10.01 9.30
CA ILE A 67 -18.41 -8.93 8.58
C ILE A 67 -19.16 -8.70 7.26
N SER A 68 -19.61 -7.47 7.03
CA SER A 68 -20.33 -7.07 5.81
C SER A 68 -19.72 -5.87 5.09
N PHE A 69 -18.80 -5.15 5.73
CA PHE A 69 -18.11 -3.99 5.14
C PHE A 69 -16.61 -4.24 5.02
N ILE A 70 -16.12 -4.23 3.78
CA ILE A 70 -14.72 -4.49 3.46
C ILE A 70 -14.12 -3.39 2.59
N ARG A 71 -12.81 -3.22 2.72
CA ARG A 71 -11.98 -2.39 1.86
C ARG A 71 -10.93 -3.27 1.19
N THR A 72 -10.97 -3.37 -0.13
CA THR A 72 -10.15 -4.33 -0.88
C THR A 72 -8.91 -3.67 -1.47
N PHE A 73 -7.78 -4.35 -1.32
CA PHE A 73 -6.48 -4.03 -1.90
C PHE A 73 -6.02 -5.25 -2.73
N LEU A 74 -6.63 -5.43 -3.90
CA LEU A 74 -6.33 -6.54 -4.82
C LEU A 74 -5.51 -6.05 -6.02
N ASP A 75 -4.89 -6.99 -6.74
CA ASP A 75 -4.10 -6.69 -7.93
C ASP A 75 -4.99 -6.08 -9.03
N ASN A 76 -4.41 -5.20 -9.84
CA ASN A 76 -5.07 -4.53 -10.98
C ASN A 76 -5.18 -5.43 -12.23
N ASP A 77 -5.35 -6.73 -12.03
CA ASP A 77 -5.56 -7.69 -13.11
C ASP A 77 -7.03 -8.16 -13.18
N ASP A 78 -7.32 -9.02 -14.16
CA ASP A 78 -8.69 -9.54 -14.32
C ASP A 78 -9.13 -10.42 -13.14
N ALA A 79 -8.19 -11.07 -12.45
CA ALA A 79 -8.51 -11.94 -11.34
C ALA A 79 -8.87 -11.14 -10.08
N GLY A 80 -8.11 -10.08 -9.77
CA GLY A 80 -8.44 -9.11 -8.73
C GLY A 80 -9.78 -8.42 -8.98
N ARG A 81 -10.03 -7.95 -10.21
CA ARG A 81 -11.33 -7.37 -10.59
C ARG A 81 -12.49 -8.33 -10.41
N ARG A 82 -12.35 -9.60 -10.83
CA ARG A 82 -13.37 -10.63 -10.62
C ARG A 82 -13.63 -10.87 -9.13
N ALA A 83 -12.58 -10.94 -8.32
CA ALA A 83 -12.74 -11.11 -6.87
C ALA A 83 -13.53 -9.97 -6.22
N VAL A 84 -13.30 -8.70 -6.61
CA VAL A 84 -14.13 -7.57 -6.16
C VAL A 84 -15.61 -7.80 -6.48
N GLN A 85 -15.93 -8.26 -7.69
CA GLN A 85 -17.31 -8.55 -8.09
C GLN A 85 -17.90 -9.73 -7.31
N GLU A 86 -17.10 -10.77 -7.00
CA GLU A 86 -17.54 -11.90 -6.18
C GLU A 86 -17.91 -11.46 -4.76
N PHE A 87 -17.12 -10.57 -4.14
CA PHE A 87 -17.47 -10.00 -2.84
C PHE A 87 -18.74 -9.15 -2.90
N ALA A 88 -18.85 -8.26 -3.89
CA ALA A 88 -20.05 -7.44 -4.05
C ALA A 88 -21.30 -8.32 -4.30
N GLY A 89 -21.19 -9.34 -5.16
CA GLY A 89 -22.26 -10.30 -5.44
C GLY A 89 -22.64 -11.16 -4.24
N ALA A 90 -21.73 -11.38 -3.30
CA ALA A 90 -22.00 -12.05 -2.03
C ALA A 90 -22.64 -11.14 -0.96
N GLY A 91 -22.94 -9.88 -1.30
CA GLY A 91 -23.66 -8.94 -0.43
C GLY A 91 -22.78 -8.06 0.46
N PHE A 92 -21.47 -8.05 0.24
CA PHE A 92 -20.57 -7.14 0.95
C PHE A 92 -20.71 -5.70 0.43
N HIS A 93 -20.65 -4.72 1.33
CA HIS A 93 -20.29 -3.36 0.96
C HIS A 93 -18.78 -3.33 0.70
N VAL A 94 -18.38 -3.05 -0.55
CA VAL A 94 -16.99 -3.12 -0.99
C VAL A 94 -16.48 -1.73 -1.36
N GLU A 95 -15.46 -1.25 -0.65
CA GLU A 95 -14.61 -0.14 -1.08
C GLU A 95 -13.41 -0.67 -1.85
N ASP A 96 -13.42 -0.49 -3.18
CA ASP A 96 -12.29 -0.90 -4.02
C ASP A 96 -11.18 0.16 -4.03
N MET A 97 -10.05 -0.16 -3.40
CA MET A 97 -8.91 0.75 -3.30
C MET A 97 -7.97 0.70 -4.51
N SER A 98 -8.18 -0.25 -5.43
CA SER A 98 -7.38 -0.39 -6.66
C SER A 98 -7.39 0.89 -7.50
N ILE A 99 -8.46 1.69 -7.38
CA ILE A 99 -8.61 3.02 -7.99
C ILE A 99 -7.45 3.98 -7.66
N HIS A 100 -6.80 3.81 -6.50
CA HIS A 100 -5.72 4.68 -6.05
C HIS A 100 -4.35 4.30 -6.62
N TYR A 101 -4.23 3.10 -7.18
CA TYR A 101 -3.00 2.59 -7.77
C TYR A 101 -3.24 1.98 -9.16
N LYS A 102 -4.25 2.46 -9.88
CA LYS A 102 -4.70 1.95 -11.20
C LYS A 102 -3.61 1.79 -12.27
N ASP A 103 -2.52 2.56 -12.17
CA ASP A 103 -1.40 2.56 -13.12
C ASP A 103 -0.28 1.57 -12.70
N PHE A 104 -0.50 0.77 -11.65
CA PHE A 104 0.45 -0.18 -11.07
C PHE A 104 -0.20 -1.57 -11.01
N LYS A 105 0.61 -2.62 -11.06
CA LYS A 105 0.10 -4.00 -10.94
C LYS A 105 -0.58 -4.24 -9.60
N ASP A 106 0.04 -3.76 -8.52
CA ASP A 106 -0.39 -4.02 -7.15
C ASP A 106 -0.02 -2.87 -6.21
N LEU A 107 -0.49 -2.96 -4.96
CA LEU A 107 -0.28 -1.92 -3.95
C LEU A 107 1.22 -1.77 -3.61
N ASN A 108 1.94 -2.89 -3.58
CA ASN A 108 3.38 -2.88 -3.31
C ASN A 108 4.17 -2.15 -4.40
N GLU A 109 3.87 -2.38 -5.69
CA GLU A 109 4.52 -1.68 -6.79
C GLU A 109 4.27 -0.17 -6.72
N PHE A 110 3.04 0.24 -6.41
CA PHE A 110 2.70 1.64 -6.15
C PHE A 110 3.53 2.23 -5.00
N HIS A 111 3.61 1.52 -3.87
CA HIS A 111 4.36 1.96 -2.71
C HIS A 111 5.85 2.15 -3.03
N VAL A 112 6.48 1.16 -3.67
CA VAL A 112 7.90 1.21 -4.06
C VAL A 112 8.16 2.35 -5.05
N SER A 113 7.29 2.53 -6.05
CA SER A 113 7.38 3.64 -7.00
C SER A 113 7.36 5.00 -6.31
N ARG A 114 6.47 5.18 -5.33
CA ARG A 114 6.39 6.41 -4.55
C ARG A 114 7.65 6.65 -3.73
N MET A 115 8.18 5.62 -3.06
CA MET A 115 9.41 5.72 -2.27
C MET A 115 10.61 6.12 -3.13
N ARG A 116 10.80 5.49 -4.29
CA ARG A 116 11.87 5.84 -5.23
C ARG A 116 11.78 7.29 -5.72
N LYS A 117 10.57 7.77 -6.03
CA LYS A 117 10.37 9.17 -6.43
C LYS A 117 10.77 10.15 -5.32
N GLN A 118 10.43 9.86 -4.06
CA GLN A 118 10.81 10.69 -2.92
C GLN A 118 12.33 10.70 -2.69
N GLU A 119 12.99 9.55 -2.82
CA GLU A 119 14.45 9.46 -2.72
C GLU A 119 15.14 10.27 -3.81
N GLN A 120 14.69 10.16 -5.05
CA GLN A 120 15.24 10.93 -6.17
C GLN A 120 15.07 12.44 -5.96
N GLN A 121 13.92 12.89 -5.45
CA GLN A 121 13.69 14.30 -5.12
C GLN A 121 14.65 14.78 -4.03
N LYS A 122 14.82 14.01 -2.95
CA LYS A 122 15.78 14.33 -1.87
C LYS A 122 17.22 14.39 -2.37
N VAL A 123 17.62 13.47 -3.26
CA VAL A 123 18.95 13.47 -3.86
C VAL A 123 19.14 14.72 -4.74
N GLN A 124 18.17 15.04 -5.60
CA GLN A 124 18.23 16.23 -6.45
C GLN A 124 18.30 17.53 -5.65
N GLU A 125 17.54 17.65 -4.56
CA GLU A 125 17.60 18.81 -3.66
C GLU A 125 18.96 18.93 -2.98
N ARG A 126 19.51 17.84 -2.45
CA ARG A 126 20.86 17.82 -1.85
C ARG A 126 21.94 18.23 -2.86
N THR A 127 21.88 17.71 -4.09
CA THR A 127 22.82 18.10 -5.15
C THR A 127 22.68 19.57 -5.50
N ARG A 128 21.44 20.09 -5.66
CA ARG A 128 21.20 21.52 -5.95
C ARG A 128 21.71 22.43 -4.85
N MET A 129 21.51 22.05 -3.58
CA MET A 129 22.03 22.80 -2.43
C MET A 129 23.55 22.84 -2.41
N SER A 130 24.21 21.70 -2.62
CA SER A 130 25.68 21.62 -2.67
C SER A 130 26.28 22.47 -3.80
N VAL A 131 25.68 22.44 -5.00
CA VAL A 131 26.14 23.27 -6.14
C VAL A 131 25.97 24.77 -5.85
N LYS A 132 24.88 25.18 -5.19
CA LYS A 132 24.68 26.59 -4.80
C LYS A 132 25.73 27.07 -3.79
N GLU A 133 26.03 26.26 -2.78
CA GLU A 133 27.06 26.56 -1.78
C GLU A 133 28.45 26.70 -2.42
N GLN A 134 28.82 25.78 -3.31
CA GLN A 134 30.09 25.85 -4.05
C GLN A 134 30.20 27.12 -4.89
N ASN A 135 29.13 27.48 -5.63
CA ASN A 135 29.11 28.69 -6.46
C ASN A 135 29.19 29.99 -5.63
N GLN A 136 28.53 30.05 -4.48
CA GLN A 136 28.64 31.20 -3.57
C GLN A 136 30.06 31.35 -3.01
N ASN A 137 30.71 30.24 -2.63
CA ASN A 137 32.08 30.26 -2.11
C ASN A 137 33.11 30.66 -3.18
N MET A 138 32.91 30.25 -4.43
CA MET A 138 33.76 30.67 -5.56
C MET A 138 33.63 32.18 -5.85
N LYS A 139 32.40 32.73 -5.82
CA LYS A 139 32.17 34.17 -6.02
C LYS A 139 32.83 35.01 -4.92
N SER A 140 32.70 34.63 -3.65
CA SER A 140 33.30 35.37 -2.54
C SER A 140 34.83 35.33 -2.55
N LYS A 141 35.45 34.23 -3.01
CA LYS A 141 36.91 34.15 -3.25
C LYS A 141 37.39 35.07 -4.39
N GLN A 142 36.66 35.15 -5.50
CA GLN A 142 37.02 36.03 -6.63
C GLN A 142 36.96 37.52 -6.28
N VAL A 143 35.95 37.94 -5.50
CA VAL A 143 35.81 39.34 -5.07
C VAL A 143 36.98 39.77 -4.17
N LYS A 144 37.41 38.90 -3.23
CA LYS A 144 38.56 39.18 -2.36
C LYS A 144 39.88 39.36 -3.12
N HIS A 145 40.05 38.70 -4.27
CA HIS A 145 41.30 38.80 -5.04
C HIS A 145 41.36 40.04 -5.93
N LYS A 146 40.22 40.65 -6.29
CA LYS A 146 40.16 41.88 -7.11
C LYS A 146 40.31 43.19 -6.32
N MET A 147 40.22 43.15 -4.98
CA MET A 147 40.32 44.33 -4.12
C MET A 147 41.75 44.59 -3.61
N ARG A 148 42.74 43.85 -4.10
CA ARG A 148 44.15 43.94 -3.71
C ARG A 148 44.99 44.31 -4.92
#